data_AF-A0A372DNJ5-F1
#
_entry.id   AF-A0A372DNJ5-F1
#
_cell.length_a   1.000
_cell.length_b   1.000
_cell.length_c   1.000
_cell.angle_alpha   90.00
_cell.angle_beta   90.00
_cell.angle_gamma   90.00
#
_symmetry.space_group_name_H-M   'P 1'
#
loop_
_entity.id
_entity.type
_entity.pdbx_description
1 polymer ?
#
loop_
_entity_poly.entity_id
_entity_poly.type
_entity_poly.pdbx_seq_one_letter_code
_entity_poly.pdbx_strand_id
1 'polypeptide(L)' 'MYIEIKTKRKLGLTEARKIISKNCISAVITTGEITPQAKHLFDEHDIAYAEKIPETEFTKSQAQEE' A
#
# COMPACT_ATOMS: atom_id res chain seq x y z
N MET A 1 -10.27 0.65 10.59
CA MET A 1 -9.00 1.19 10.07
C MET A 1 -8.27 0.02 9.43
N TYR A 2 -7.98 0.09 8.14
CA TYR A 2 -7.46 -1.04 7.36
C TYR A 2 -6.07 -0.73 6.78
N ILE A 3 -5.35 -1.80 6.46
CA ILE A 3 -4.09 -1.77 5.72
C ILE A 3 -4.35 -2.35 4.34
N GLU A 4 -3.98 -1.62 3.28
CA GLU A 4 -4.09 -2.11 1.91
C GLU A 4 -2.78 -2.75 1.47
N ILE A 5 -2.83 -4.00 1.02
CA ILE A 5 -1.69 -4.72 0.46
C ILE A 5 -1.81 -4.78 -1.06
N LYS A 6 -0.73 -4.44 -1.78
CA LYS A 6 -0.65 -4.50 -3.24
C LYS A 6 0.60 -5.25 -3.71
N THR A 7 0.44 -6.19 -4.63
CA THR A 7 1.56 -6.91 -5.24
C THR A 7 1.95 -6.37 -6.63
N LYS A 8 1.56 -5.12 -6.93
CA LYS A 8 1.83 -4.50 -8.23
C LYS A 8 3.27 -3.99 -8.28
N ARG A 9 3.91 -4.13 -9.46
CA ARG A 9 5.27 -3.61 -9.74
C ARG A 9 5.43 -2.10 -9.50
N LYS A 10 4.37 -1.32 -9.73
CA LYS A 10 4.39 0.14 -9.54
C LYS A 10 3.02 0.67 -9.11
N LEU A 11 2.99 1.51 -8.08
CA LEU A 11 1.81 2.22 -7.59
C LEU A 11 1.92 3.69 -7.98
N GLY A 12 1.03 4.13 -8.86
CA GLY A 12 0.97 5.50 -9.36
C GLY A 12 -0.18 6.32 -8.76
N LEU A 13 -0.33 7.57 -9.23
CA LEU A 13 -1.34 8.50 -8.74
C LEU A 13 -2.78 7.98 -8.86
N THR A 14 -3.12 7.32 -9.96
CA THR A 14 -4.47 6.78 -10.18
C THR A 14 -4.83 5.76 -9.10
N GLU A 15 -3.93 4.84 -8.79
CA GLU A 15 -4.08 3.87 -7.71
C GLU A 15 -4.13 4.54 -6.34
N ALA A 16 -3.24 5.49 -6.06
CA ALA A 16 -3.23 6.22 -4.79
C ALA A 16 -4.56 6.93 -4.53
N ARG A 17 -5.12 7.60 -5.54
CA ARG A 17 -6.44 8.24 -5.46
C ARG A 17 -7.56 7.25 -5.15
N LYS A 18 -7.53 6.07 -5.78
CA LYS A 18 -8.52 5.00 -5.51
C LYS A 18 -8.40 4.44 -4.09
N ILE A 19 -7.19 4.39 -3.53
CA ILE A 19 -6.97 3.94 -2.14
C ILE A 19 -7.53 4.98 -1.17
N ILE A 20 -7.19 6.25 -1.37
CA ILE A 20 -7.67 7.37 -0.54
C ILE A 20 -9.19 7.50 -0.59
N SER A 21 -9.81 7.30 -1.76
CA SER A 21 -11.26 7.39 -1.90
C SER A 21 -12.02 6.34 -1.06
N LYS A 22 -11.36 5.29 -0.56
CA LYS A 22 -11.99 4.34 0.38
C LYS A 22 -12.21 4.95 1.76
N ASN A 23 -11.50 6.03 2.11
CA ASN A 23 -11.61 6.78 3.36
C ASN A 23 -11.51 5.94 4.66
N CYS A 24 -10.85 4.78 4.58
CA CYS A 24 -10.71 3.85 5.70
C CYS A 24 -9.34 3.16 5.77
N ILE A 25 -8.45 3.52 4.84
CA ILE A 25 -7.10 2.98 4.73
C ILE A 25 -6.14 3.90 5.48
N SER A 26 -5.29 3.30 6.31
CA SER A 26 -4.29 3.99 7.12
C SER A 26 -2.86 3.68 6.72
N ALA A 27 -2.66 2.58 6.01
CA ALA A 27 -1.35 2.21 5.50
C ALA A 27 -1.45 1.45 4.18
N VAL A 28 -0.44 1.61 3.33
CA VAL A 28 -0.29 0.90 2.06
C VAL A 28 1.04 0.14 2.03
N ILE A 29 0.98 -1.17 1.87
CA ILE A 29 2.17 -2.02 1.76
C ILE A 29 2.22 -2.59 0.35
N THR A 30 3.37 -2.47 -0.33
CA THR A 30 3.52 -2.96 -1.70
C THR A 30 4.85 -3.68 -1.96
N THR A 31 4.79 -4.68 -2.84
CA THR A 31 6.00 -5.40 -3.32
C THR A 31 6.78 -4.58 -4.34
N GLY A 32 6.08 -3.77 -5.12
CA GLY A 32 6.69 -2.85 -6.08
C GLY A 32 7.06 -1.50 -5.51
N GLU A 33 7.20 -0.51 -6.40
CA GLU A 33 7.58 0.86 -6.05
C GLU A 33 6.37 1.80 -6.03
N ILE A 34 6.35 2.75 -5.11
CA ILE A 34 5.38 3.84 -5.08
C ILE A 34 6.03 5.07 -5.73
N THR A 35 5.34 5.69 -6.69
CA THR A 35 5.89 6.90 -7.33
C THR A 35 6.00 8.05 -6.32
N PRO A 36 6.95 8.98 -6.49
CA PRO A 36 7.08 10.15 -5.60
C PRO A 36 5.78 10.94 -5.47
N GLN A 37 5.05 11.11 -6.58
CA GLN A 37 3.75 11.79 -6.58
C GLN A 37 2.67 11.03 -5.79
N ALA A 38 2.68 9.70 -5.83
CA ALA A 38 1.76 8.89 -5.03
C ALA A 38 2.12 8.91 -3.53
N LYS A 39 3.42 8.91 -3.19
CA LYS A 39 3.89 9.07 -1.80
C LYS A 39 3.45 10.41 -1.22
N HIS A 40 3.66 11.49 -1.96
CA HIS A 40 3.24 12.81 -1.53
C HIS A 40 1.73 12.86 -1.24
N LEU A 41 0.91 12.24 -2.10
CA LEU A 41 -0.53 12.15 -1.87
C LEU A 41 -0.88 11.31 -0.64
N PHE A 42 -0.10 10.28 -0.30
CA PHE A 42 -0.29 9.54 0.94
C PHE A 42 0.11 10.36 2.18
N ASP A 43 1.21 11.11 2.10
CA ASP A 43 1.65 12.02 3.17
C ASP A 43 0.59 13.10 3.47
N GLU A 44 -0.02 13.69 2.44
CA GLU A 44 -1.10 14.68 2.58
C GLU A 44 -2.36 14.14 3.27
N HIS A 45 -2.58 12.82 3.19
CA HIS A 45 -3.77 12.14 3.71
C HIS A 45 -3.49 11.30 4.96
N ASP A 46 -2.31 11.45 5.59
CA ASP A 46 -1.88 10.71 6.78
C ASP A 46 -1.94 9.18 6.59
N ILE A 47 -1.54 8.71 5.41
CA ILE A 47 -1.47 7.29 5.05
C ILE A 47 0.00 6.85 5.08
N ALA A 48 0.34 5.95 6.00
CA ALA A 48 1.67 5.36 6.03
C ALA A 48 1.91 4.46 4.80
N TYR A 49 3.18 4.29 4.40
CA TYR A 49 3.48 3.37 3.30
C TYR A 49 4.80 2.63 3.46
N ALA A 50 4.85 1.43 2.89
CA ALA A 50 6.04 0.62 2.76
C ALA A 50 6.10 0.03 1.34
N GLU A 51 7.27 0.09 0.71
CA GLU A 51 7.49 -0.36 -0.66
C GLU A 51 8.65 -1.34 -0.73
N LYS A 52 8.76 -2.07 -1.85
CA LYS A 52 9.82 -3.08 -2.07
C LYS A 52 9.81 -4.20 -1.03
N ILE A 53 8.64 -4.48 -0.44
CA ILE A 53 8.49 -5.58 0.50
C ILE A 53 8.52 -6.90 -0.27
N PRO A 54 9.41 -7.86 0.07
CA PRO A 54 9.48 -9.13 -0.62
C PRO A 54 8.14 -9.88 -0.59
N GLU A 55 7.75 -10.51 -1.70
CA GLU A 55 6.51 -11.31 -1.78
C GLU A 55 6.41 -12.37 -0.67
N THR A 56 7.54 -12.94 -0.27
CA THR A 56 7.64 -13.95 0.80
C THR A 56 7.13 -13.45 2.16
N GLU A 57 7.17 -12.14 2.41
CA GLU A 57 6.68 -11.55 3.66
C GLU A 57 5.16 -11.44 3.68
N PHE A 58 4.50 -11.47 2.52
CA PHE A 58 3.04 -11.51 2.43
C PHE A 58 2.49 -12.94 2.52
N THR A 59 3.24 -13.92 2.00
CA THR A 59 2.86 -15.34 2.05
C THR A 59 2.87 -15.90 3.48
N LYS A 60 3.82 -15.46 4.33
CA LYS A 60 3.85 -15.86 5.74
C LYS A 60 2.62 -15.38 6.52
N SER A 61 2.09 -14.20 6.18
CA SER A 61 0.94 -13.61 6.87
C SER A 61 -0.40 -14.27 6.54
N GLN A 62 -0.53 -14.95 5.38
CA GLN A 62 -1.73 -15.75 5.08
C GLN A 62 -1.76 -17.10 5.82
N ALA A 63 -0.65 -17.55 6.39
CA ALA A 63 -0.54 -18.84 7.08
C ALA A 63 -0.78 -18.75 8.60
N GLN A 64 -1.20 -17.59 9.12
CA GLN A 64 -1.48 -17.35 10.55
C GLN A 64 -2.94 -16.97 10.84
N GLU A 65 -3.86 -17.20 9.90
CA GLU A 65 -5.30 -17.24 10.18
C GLU A 65 -5.79 -18.70 10.19
N GLU A 66 -5.37 -19.50 11.18
CA GLU A 66 -6.05 -20.73 11.63
C GLU A 66 -6.02 -20.85 13.16
#